data_AF-A0A3B9UDN1-F1
#
_entry.id   AF-A0A3B9UDN1-F1
#
_cell.length_a   1.000
_cell.length_b   1.000
_cell.length_c   1.000
_cell.angle_alpha   90.00
_cell.angle_beta   90.00
_cell.angle_gamma   90.00
#
_symmetry.space_group_name_H-M   'P 1'
#
loop_
_entity.id
_entity.type
_entity.pdbx_description
1 polymer ?
#
loop_
_entity_poly.entity_id
_entity_poly.type
_entity_poly.pdbx_seq_one_letter_code
_entity_poly.pdbx_strand_id
1 'polypeptide(L)'
;MRRALLICTLLTSLGAGAQHSQDLSISWGGIGFRGDVGPTWTLPTQGSALTLGYRYQGHPHYALRIVAEQGEFTASDINSGRNDREARGITVRTQTQSAWVLGEVTFLPVRIPSFRFQHTPYLFSGLGMTAYNPQGQYQEVWMDLRPLATEGQGLSGSGTTVYGSRALSVPLGLGWRAHLGPWLMAQAEVQWTWVSSDYLDDVSGNYADTE
;
A
#
# COMPACT_ATOMS: atom_id res chain seq x y z
N MET A 1 -41.33 11.26 25.12
CA MET A 1 -40.87 12.64 24.79
C MET A 1 -39.39 12.88 25.15
N ARG A 2 -38.93 12.62 26.38
CA ARG A 2 -37.51 12.87 26.78
C ARG A 2 -36.44 12.12 25.95
N ARG A 3 -36.70 10.86 25.57
CA ARG A 3 -35.77 10.05 24.75
C ARG A 3 -35.65 10.54 23.30
N ALA A 4 -36.76 10.99 22.69
CA ALA A 4 -36.76 11.55 21.35
C ALA A 4 -36.02 12.89 21.29
N LEU A 5 -36.13 13.70 22.35
CA LEU A 5 -35.45 14.99 22.46
C LEU A 5 -33.92 14.82 22.61
N LEU A 6 -33.47 13.79 23.33
CA LEU A 6 -32.06 13.37 23.42
C LEU A 6 -31.50 12.87 22.08
N ILE A 7 -32.28 12.07 21.35
CA ILE A 7 -31.87 11.57 20.02
C ILE A 7 -31.79 12.74 19.02
N CYS A 8 -32.77 13.65 19.03
CA CYS A 8 -32.73 14.86 18.20
C CYS A 8 -31.54 15.77 18.56
N THR A 9 -31.21 15.95 19.84
CA THR A 9 -30.03 16.76 20.24
C THR A 9 -28.71 16.09 19.89
N LEU A 10 -28.61 14.77 19.98
CA LEU A 10 -27.44 14.03 19.46
C LEU A 10 -27.31 14.20 17.94
N LEU A 11 -28.41 14.05 17.20
CA LEU A 11 -28.41 14.16 15.74
C LEU A 11 -28.10 15.59 15.24
N THR A 12 -28.55 16.63 15.95
CA THR A 12 -28.21 18.02 15.61
C THR A 12 -26.80 18.43 16.05
N SER A 13 -26.21 17.75 17.05
CA SER A 13 -24.81 17.98 17.45
C SER A 13 -23.78 17.49 16.44
N LEU A 14 -24.15 16.53 15.56
CA LEU A 14 -23.29 16.05 14.46
C LEU A 14 -23.05 17.12 13.39
N GLY A 15 -23.85 18.19 13.35
CA GLY A 15 -23.72 19.30 12.40
C GLY A 15 -22.89 20.49 12.90
N ALA A 16 -22.32 20.44 14.11
CA ALA A 16 -21.51 21.52 14.67
C ALA A 16 -20.10 21.54 14.04
N GLY A 17 -20.00 22.08 12.83
CA GLY A 17 -18.78 22.08 12.01
C GLY A 17 -17.73 23.12 12.39
N ALA A 18 -17.11 22.99 13.56
CA ALA A 18 -16.17 24.02 14.05
C ALA A 18 -14.68 23.75 13.78
N GLN A 19 -14.27 22.63 13.16
CA GLN A 19 -12.85 22.32 12.87
C GLN A 19 -12.69 21.14 11.89
N HIS A 20 -13.22 21.28 10.67
CA HIS A 20 -13.05 20.27 9.61
C HIS A 20 -12.10 20.77 8.53
N SER A 21 -11.19 19.92 8.09
CA SER A 21 -10.27 20.19 6.98
C SER A 21 -10.31 19.05 5.98
N GLN A 22 -10.21 19.42 4.71
CA GLN A 22 -10.17 18.50 3.59
C GLN A 22 -8.96 18.81 2.75
N ASP A 23 -8.13 17.80 2.51
CA ASP A 23 -6.89 17.95 1.76
C ASP A 23 -6.86 16.92 0.63
N LEU A 24 -6.41 17.36 -0.55
CA LEU A 24 -6.06 16.49 -1.66
C LEU A 24 -4.54 16.38 -1.71
N SER A 25 -4.02 15.16 -1.79
CA SER A 25 -2.59 14.89 -1.83
C SER A 25 -2.21 14.14 -3.11
N ILE A 26 -1.05 14.48 -3.64
CA ILE A 26 -0.32 13.71 -4.64
C ILE A 26 1.08 13.43 -4.07
N SER A 27 1.56 12.20 -4.20
CA SER A 27 2.91 11.83 -3.78
C SER A 27 3.53 10.84 -4.74
N TRP A 28 4.86 10.87 -4.82
CA TRP A 28 5.65 9.91 -5.57
C TRP A 28 6.76 9.40 -4.66
N GLY A 29 7.05 8.12 -4.71
CA GLY A 29 7.99 7.48 -3.79
C GLY A 29 8.57 6.19 -4.34
N GLY A 30 9.61 5.71 -3.67
CA GLY A 30 10.21 4.42 -3.96
C GLY A 30 9.43 3.27 -3.35
N ILE A 31 9.35 2.14 -4.06
CA ILE A 31 8.80 0.87 -3.54
C ILE A 31 9.90 -0.20 -3.48
N GLY A 32 9.85 -1.03 -2.45
CA GLY A 32 10.69 -2.22 -2.31
C GLY A 32 9.81 -3.41 -1.96
N PHE A 33 10.12 -4.57 -2.55
CA PHE A 33 9.43 -5.81 -2.25
C PHE A 33 10.34 -6.73 -1.42
N ARG A 34 9.73 -7.41 -0.45
CA ARG A 34 10.35 -8.47 0.33
C ARG A 34 9.46 -9.70 0.23
N GLY A 35 9.97 -10.71 -0.47
CA GLY A 35 9.34 -12.03 -0.59
C GLY A 35 10.39 -13.12 -0.80
N ASP A 36 9.96 -14.20 -1.44
CA ASP A 36 10.76 -15.39 -1.73
C ASP A 36 11.69 -15.16 -2.93
N VAL A 37 11.31 -14.28 -3.86
CA VAL A 37 12.16 -13.78 -4.95
C VAL A 37 12.69 -12.38 -4.65
N GLY A 38 13.98 -12.16 -4.95
CA GLY A 38 14.65 -10.87 -4.75
C GLY A 38 15.40 -10.74 -3.41
N PRO A 39 15.84 -9.51 -3.06
CA PRO A 39 16.77 -9.30 -1.98
C PRO A 39 16.16 -9.43 -0.58
N THR A 40 16.93 -10.05 0.30
CA THR A 40 16.57 -10.26 1.73
C THR A 40 16.39 -8.93 2.46
N TRP A 41 17.09 -7.88 2.00
CA TRP A 41 17.01 -6.51 2.51
C TRP A 41 16.61 -5.55 1.38
N THR A 42 15.62 -4.69 1.64
CA THR A 42 14.93 -3.85 0.65
C THR A 42 15.69 -2.58 0.23
N LEU A 43 17.03 -2.63 0.21
CA LEU A 43 17.87 -1.55 -0.27
C LEU A 43 18.78 -2.06 -1.40
N PRO A 44 18.81 -1.40 -2.58
CA PRO A 44 18.11 -0.16 -2.96
C PRO A 44 16.63 -0.38 -3.33
N THR A 45 15.89 0.73 -3.41
CA THR A 45 14.52 0.80 -3.95
C THR A 45 14.43 0.08 -5.30
N GLN A 46 13.45 -0.81 -5.45
CA GLN A 46 13.28 -1.71 -6.59
C GLN A 46 12.26 -1.19 -7.61
N GLY A 47 11.74 0.02 -7.41
CA GLY A 47 10.69 0.57 -8.23
C GLY A 47 10.19 1.91 -7.73
N SER A 48 9.07 2.36 -8.28
CA SER A 48 8.41 3.58 -7.79
C SER A 48 6.90 3.45 -7.80
N ALA A 49 6.26 4.31 -7.01
CA ALA A 49 4.81 4.40 -6.94
C ALA A 49 4.36 5.87 -6.96
N LEU A 50 3.25 6.09 -7.64
CA LEU A 50 2.49 7.33 -7.60
C LEU A 50 1.23 7.11 -6.77
N THR A 51 0.95 8.05 -5.88
CA THR A 51 -0.13 7.95 -4.92
C THR A 51 -0.99 9.21 -4.98
N LEU A 52 -2.30 9.03 -4.97
CA LEU A 52 -3.30 10.08 -4.86
C LEU A 52 -4.12 9.84 -3.60
N GLY A 53 -4.42 10.89 -2.86
CA GLY A 53 -5.12 10.76 -1.58
C GLY A 53 -6.11 11.89 -1.34
N TYR A 54 -7.22 11.54 -0.69
CA TYR A 54 -8.18 12.49 -0.13
C TYR A 54 -8.22 12.29 1.38
N ARG A 55 -7.98 13.36 2.13
CA ARG A 55 -7.92 13.35 3.59
C ARG A 55 -9.02 14.22 4.15
N TYR A 56 -9.74 13.68 5.13
CA TYR A 56 -10.73 14.38 5.94
C TYR A 56 -10.30 14.38 7.40
N GLN A 57 -10.07 15.56 7.95
CA GLN A 57 -9.72 15.77 9.35
C GLN A 57 -10.90 16.42 10.08
N GLY A 58 -11.58 15.65 10.93
CA GLY A 58 -12.64 16.18 11.80
C GLY A 58 -12.21 16.45 13.24
N HIS A 59 -10.97 16.13 13.60
CA HIS A 59 -10.42 16.33 14.94
C HIS A 59 -8.95 16.79 14.84
N PRO A 60 -8.42 17.60 15.79
CA PRO A 60 -7.03 18.07 15.73
C PRO A 60 -5.97 16.96 15.69
N HIS A 61 -6.30 15.76 16.19
CA HIS A 61 -5.41 14.60 16.25
C HIS A 61 -5.78 13.45 15.31
N TYR A 62 -7.01 13.41 14.78
CA TYR A 62 -7.51 12.25 14.03
C TYR A 62 -8.02 12.67 12.67
N ALA A 63 -7.61 11.91 11.66
CA ALA A 63 -8.09 12.08 10.29
C ALA A 63 -8.35 10.72 9.64
N LEU A 64 -9.22 10.73 8.65
CA LEU A 64 -9.45 9.61 7.76
C LEU A 64 -8.89 9.97 6.39
N ARG A 65 -8.20 9.05 5.73
CA ARG A 65 -7.61 9.26 4.41
C ARG A 65 -7.94 8.10 3.48
N ILE A 66 -8.46 8.40 2.30
CA ILE A 66 -8.63 7.43 1.21
C ILE A 66 -7.45 7.62 0.26
N VAL A 67 -6.80 6.53 -0.11
CA VAL A 67 -5.60 6.55 -0.93
C VAL A 67 -5.75 5.57 -2.09
N ALA A 68 -5.37 6.00 -3.28
CA ALA A 68 -5.16 5.16 -4.44
C ALA A 68 -3.67 5.23 -4.85
N GLU A 69 -3.08 4.09 -5.17
CA GLU A 69 -1.67 3.98 -5.55
C GLU A 69 -1.53 3.15 -6.84
N GLN A 70 -0.65 3.62 -7.71
CA GLN A 70 -0.16 2.87 -8.87
C GLN A 70 1.36 2.73 -8.71
N GLY A 71 1.82 1.49 -8.59
CA GLY A 71 3.23 1.17 -8.42
C GLY A 71 3.74 0.16 -9.44
N GLU A 72 5.06 0.12 -9.58
CA GLU A 72 5.79 -0.93 -10.28
C GLU A 72 7.08 -1.21 -9.52
N PHE A 73 7.40 -2.49 -9.31
CA PHE A 73 8.68 -2.91 -8.73
C PHE A 73 9.26 -4.11 -9.49
N THR A 74 10.58 -4.25 -9.44
CA THR A 74 11.31 -5.37 -10.05
C THR A 74 12.13 -6.09 -8.99
N ALA A 75 11.88 -7.38 -8.81
CA ALA A 75 12.63 -8.26 -7.93
C ALA A 75 13.54 -9.16 -8.78
N SER A 76 14.84 -9.19 -8.48
CA SER A 76 15.82 -10.05 -9.16
C SER A 76 16.65 -10.82 -8.15
N ASP A 77 16.73 -12.13 -8.32
CA ASP A 77 17.48 -13.04 -7.44
C ASP A 77 18.99 -12.81 -7.50
N ILE A 78 19.51 -12.24 -8.60
CA ILE A 78 20.93 -11.86 -8.74
C ILE A 78 21.33 -10.81 -7.69
N ASN A 79 20.38 -9.99 -7.25
CA ASN A 79 20.62 -8.94 -6.27
C ASN A 79 20.41 -9.45 -4.82
N SER A 80 20.21 -10.75 -4.61
CA SER A 80 19.78 -11.28 -3.30
C SER A 80 20.89 -11.46 -2.27
N GLY A 81 22.16 -11.55 -2.69
CA GLY A 81 23.31 -11.81 -1.83
C GLY A 81 23.37 -13.25 -1.30
N ARG A 82 22.66 -14.18 -1.96
CA ARG A 82 22.46 -15.56 -1.57
C ARG A 82 22.77 -16.48 -2.74
N ASN A 83 23.80 -17.30 -2.61
CA ASN A 83 24.27 -18.19 -3.69
C ASN A 83 23.17 -19.12 -4.25
N ASP A 84 22.22 -19.55 -3.42
CA ASP A 84 21.10 -20.41 -3.82
C ASP A 84 20.07 -19.68 -4.71
N ARG A 85 19.82 -18.40 -4.44
CA ARG A 85 18.92 -17.56 -5.24
C ARG A 85 19.62 -17.04 -6.48
N GLU A 86 20.86 -16.58 -6.35
CA GLU A 86 21.69 -16.14 -7.48
C GLU A 86 21.83 -17.23 -8.55
N ALA A 87 21.93 -18.51 -8.16
CA ALA A 87 21.95 -19.64 -9.08
C ALA A 87 20.62 -19.88 -9.82
N ARG A 88 19.47 -19.47 -9.26
CA ARG A 88 18.15 -19.50 -9.93
C ARG A 88 18.02 -18.40 -10.97
N GLY A 89 18.57 -17.21 -10.71
CA GLY A 89 18.62 -16.10 -11.66
C GLY A 89 17.26 -15.55 -12.10
N ILE A 90 16.20 -15.75 -11.31
CA ILE A 90 14.84 -15.32 -11.66
C ILE A 90 14.71 -13.80 -11.50
N THR A 91 14.09 -13.17 -12.50
CA THR A 91 13.74 -11.75 -12.46
C THR A 91 12.25 -11.59 -12.75
N VAL A 92 11.56 -10.94 -11.82
CA VAL A 92 10.11 -10.67 -11.88
C VAL A 92 9.88 -9.17 -11.80
N ARG A 93 9.02 -8.66 -12.67
CA ARG A 93 8.48 -7.30 -12.60
C ARG A 93 7.02 -7.37 -12.24
N THR A 94 6.60 -6.65 -11.22
CA THR A 94 5.19 -6.66 -10.78
C THR A 94 4.64 -5.24 -10.80
N GLN A 95 3.53 -5.08 -11.51
CA GLN A 95 2.73 -3.87 -11.46
C GLN A 95 1.67 -3.99 -10.37
N THR A 96 1.51 -2.95 -9.56
CA THR A 96 0.56 -2.92 -8.46
C THR A 96 -0.41 -1.75 -8.57
N GLN A 97 -1.67 -2.02 -8.24
CA GLN A 97 -2.71 -1.01 -8.08
C GLN A 97 -3.38 -1.22 -6.73
N SER A 98 -3.28 -0.24 -5.85
CA SER A 98 -3.81 -0.36 -4.49
C SER A 98 -4.83 0.73 -4.20
N ALA A 99 -5.82 0.39 -3.38
CA ALA A 99 -6.74 1.34 -2.79
C ALA A 99 -6.91 1.04 -1.30
N TRP A 100 -6.75 2.05 -0.45
CA TRP A 100 -6.79 1.93 1.00
C TRP A 100 -7.66 2.99 1.65
N VAL A 101 -8.23 2.62 2.79
CA VAL A 101 -8.81 3.54 3.76
C VAL A 101 -7.93 3.52 5.01
N LEU A 102 -7.38 4.68 5.37
CA LEU A 102 -6.40 4.87 6.42
C LEU A 102 -6.98 5.74 7.54
N GLY A 103 -6.78 5.31 8.78
CA GLY A 103 -6.87 6.19 9.94
C GLY A 103 -5.51 6.80 10.24
N GLU A 104 -5.48 8.10 10.50
CA GLU A 104 -4.28 8.83 10.91
C GLU A 104 -4.39 9.31 12.36
N VAL A 105 -3.31 9.17 13.11
CA VAL A 105 -3.12 9.74 14.44
C VAL A 105 -1.96 10.70 14.40
N THR A 106 -2.25 11.97 14.66
CA THR A 106 -1.30 13.07 14.65
C THR A 106 -0.89 13.39 16.09
N PHE A 107 0.41 13.46 16.38
CA PHE A 107 0.88 13.67 17.76
C PHE A 107 0.76 15.14 18.21
N LEU A 108 1.06 16.09 17.32
CA LEU A 108 0.96 17.51 17.61
C LEU A 108 -0.35 18.06 17.01
N PRO A 109 -1.21 18.71 17.80
CA PRO A 109 -2.50 19.18 17.30
C PRO A 109 -2.27 20.24 16.22
N VAL A 110 -2.71 19.95 15.00
CA VAL A 110 -2.71 20.91 13.90
C VAL A 110 -4.05 21.63 13.93
N ARG A 111 -4.01 22.97 13.95
CA ARG A 111 -5.21 23.79 13.87
C ARG A 111 -5.40 24.23 12.43
N ILE A 112 -6.57 23.95 11.87
CA ILE A 112 -6.91 24.33 10.50
C ILE A 112 -8.18 25.20 10.55
N PRO A 113 -8.19 26.40 9.93
CA PRO A 113 -7.09 27.03 9.20
C PRO A 113 -6.01 27.64 10.12
N SER A 114 -4.75 27.57 9.69
CA SER A 114 -3.63 28.29 10.30
C SER A 114 -2.80 28.96 9.22
N PHE A 115 -2.50 30.26 9.41
CA PHE A 115 -1.60 31.03 8.55
C PHE A 115 -0.13 30.91 8.95
N ARG A 116 0.17 30.17 10.03
CA ARG A 116 1.52 29.94 10.52
C ARG A 116 2.01 28.56 10.13
N PHE A 117 3.31 28.44 9.91
CA PHE A 117 3.98 27.15 9.74
C PHE A 117 3.68 26.24 10.94
N GLN A 118 3.19 25.04 10.64
CA GLN A 118 2.91 23.99 11.61
C GLN A 118 3.45 22.69 11.04
N HIS A 119 4.03 21.85 11.89
CA HIS A 119 4.46 20.53 11.47
C HIS A 119 4.10 19.50 12.54
N THR A 120 3.92 18.27 12.11
CA THR A 120 3.57 17.18 13.01
C THR A 120 4.04 15.85 12.45
N PRO A 121 4.65 15.00 13.30
CA PRO A 121 4.68 13.58 13.02
C PRO A 121 3.27 13.00 13.12
N TYR A 122 3.00 11.94 12.37
CA TYR A 122 1.78 11.17 12.45
C TYR A 122 2.07 9.69 12.18
N LEU A 123 1.22 8.84 12.75
CA LEU A 123 1.14 7.43 12.38
C LEU A 123 -0.13 7.23 11.57
N PHE A 124 -0.10 6.25 10.69
CA PHE A 124 -1.28 5.84 9.96
C PHE A 124 -1.32 4.33 9.81
N SER A 125 -2.53 3.79 9.80
CA SER A 125 -2.77 2.40 9.41
C SER A 125 -4.16 2.26 8.84
N GLY A 126 -4.40 1.19 8.10
CA GLY A 126 -5.69 0.98 7.49
C GLY A 126 -5.84 -0.37 6.84
N LEU A 127 -6.85 -0.44 6.00
CA LEU A 127 -7.17 -1.64 5.24
C LEU A 127 -7.55 -1.26 3.82
N GLY A 128 -7.31 -2.19 2.92
CA GLY A 128 -7.68 -2.01 1.53
C GLY A 128 -7.38 -3.23 0.71
N MET A 129 -7.24 -3.01 -0.59
CA MET A 129 -6.98 -4.05 -1.55
C MET A 129 -5.83 -3.63 -2.45
N THR A 130 -4.99 -4.60 -2.77
CA THR A 130 -3.90 -4.46 -3.74
C THR A 130 -4.11 -5.47 -4.85
N ALA A 131 -4.30 -4.96 -6.05
CA ALA A 131 -4.22 -5.74 -7.27
C ALA A 131 -2.77 -5.79 -7.75
N TYR A 132 -2.35 -6.93 -8.26
CA TYR A 132 -0.98 -7.15 -8.73
C TYR A 132 -0.96 -7.99 -10.00
N ASN A 133 -0.01 -7.70 -10.89
CA ASN A 133 0.24 -8.48 -12.09
C ASN A 133 1.75 -8.74 -12.23
N PRO A 134 2.22 -9.95 -11.85
CA PRO A 134 3.63 -10.31 -11.96
C PRO A 134 3.95 -10.78 -13.39
N GLN A 135 5.10 -10.34 -13.87
CA GLN A 135 5.63 -10.60 -15.20
C GLN A 135 7.05 -11.14 -15.09
N GLY A 136 7.37 -12.19 -15.83
CA GLY A 136 8.70 -12.78 -15.88
C GLY A 136 9.37 -12.47 -17.21
N GLN A 137 10.70 -12.48 -17.20
CA GLN A 137 11.49 -12.31 -18.42
C GLN A 137 11.88 -13.67 -19.01
N TYR A 138 11.47 -13.95 -20.25
CA TYR A 138 11.90 -15.12 -21.01
C TYR A 138 12.32 -14.68 -22.40
N GLN A 139 13.56 -15.00 -22.80
CA GLN A 139 14.13 -14.60 -24.10
C GLN A 139 13.95 -13.10 -24.42
N GLU A 140 14.27 -12.24 -23.44
CA GLU A 140 14.15 -10.77 -23.52
C GLU A 140 12.71 -10.22 -23.66
N VAL A 141 11.70 -11.09 -23.65
CA VAL A 141 10.28 -10.70 -23.67
C VAL A 141 9.68 -10.83 -22.28
N TRP A 142 8.97 -9.79 -21.84
CA TRP A 142 8.18 -9.82 -20.61
C TRP A 142 6.84 -10.51 -20.89
N MET A 143 6.59 -11.61 -20.19
CA MET A 143 5.33 -12.33 -20.26
C MET A 143 4.64 -12.30 -18.89
N ASP A 144 3.32 -12.09 -18.90
CA ASP A 144 2.52 -12.25 -17.69
C ASP A 144 2.70 -13.67 -17.17
N LEU A 145 3.08 -13.83 -15.90
CA LEU A 145 3.29 -15.16 -15.31
C LEU A 145 1.96 -15.84 -14.99
N ARG A 146 0.94 -15.04 -14.72
CA ARG A 146 -0.39 -15.52 -14.32
C ARG A 146 -1.06 -16.45 -15.33
N PRO A 147 -1.05 -16.19 -16.65
CA PRO A 147 -1.57 -17.13 -17.65
C PRO A 147 -0.67 -18.35 -17.89
N LEU A 148 0.60 -18.29 -17.46
CA LEU A 148 1.59 -19.33 -17.69
C LEU A 148 1.60 -20.42 -16.62
N ALA A 149 0.90 -20.22 -15.48
CA ALA A 149 0.70 -21.24 -14.44
C ALA A 149 1.99 -21.97 -14.04
N THR A 150 3.04 -21.20 -13.77
CA THR A 150 4.44 -21.61 -13.54
C THR A 150 4.64 -22.61 -12.38
N GLU A 151 3.70 -22.69 -11.43
CA GLU A 151 3.66 -23.71 -10.36
C GLU A 151 2.65 -24.86 -10.62
N GLY A 152 2.22 -25.06 -11.87
CA GLY A 152 1.23 -26.08 -12.23
C GLY A 152 -0.22 -25.70 -11.93
N GLN A 153 -0.51 -24.41 -11.74
CA GLN A 153 -1.82 -23.91 -11.36
C GLN A 153 -2.87 -24.15 -12.48
N GLY A 154 -3.93 -24.90 -12.17
CA GLY A 154 -4.98 -25.24 -13.14
C GLY A 154 -4.71 -26.48 -14.00
N LEU A 155 -3.59 -27.19 -13.79
CA LEU A 155 -3.37 -28.52 -14.38
C LEU A 155 -4.19 -29.58 -13.63
N SER A 156 -4.83 -30.50 -14.36
CA SER A 156 -5.55 -31.63 -13.78
C SER A 156 -4.56 -32.58 -13.10
N GLY A 157 -4.44 -32.48 -11.78
CA GLY A 157 -3.55 -33.32 -10.96
C GLY A 157 -2.60 -32.56 -10.04
N SER A 158 -2.42 -31.23 -10.21
CA SER A 158 -1.51 -30.44 -9.35
C SER A 158 -2.13 -30.00 -8.01
N GLY A 159 -3.47 -29.94 -7.93
CA GLY A 159 -4.17 -29.44 -6.75
C GLY A 159 -4.11 -27.92 -6.55
N THR A 160 -3.40 -27.18 -7.42
CA THR A 160 -3.17 -25.74 -7.28
C THR A 160 -4.10 -24.96 -8.20
N THR A 161 -4.86 -24.00 -7.67
CA THR A 161 -5.76 -23.12 -8.45
C THR A 161 -5.05 -21.84 -8.88
N VAL A 162 -5.39 -21.27 -10.05
CA VAL A 162 -4.88 -19.96 -10.50
C VAL A 162 -5.11 -18.91 -9.40
N TYR A 163 -4.04 -18.25 -8.93
CA TYR A 163 -4.15 -17.28 -7.83
C TYR A 163 -4.96 -16.04 -8.22
N GLY A 164 -5.62 -15.44 -7.22
CA GLY A 164 -6.42 -14.23 -7.40
C GLY A 164 -5.55 -13.01 -7.73
N SER A 165 -6.02 -12.11 -8.59
CA SER A 165 -5.30 -10.88 -8.96
C SER A 165 -5.44 -9.74 -7.95
N ARG A 166 -6.01 -10.02 -6.77
CA ARG A 166 -6.33 -9.04 -5.73
C ARG A 166 -6.14 -9.68 -4.36
N ALA A 167 -5.50 -8.95 -3.47
CA ALA A 167 -5.30 -9.35 -2.09
C ALA A 167 -5.73 -8.25 -1.13
N LEU A 168 -6.12 -8.63 0.09
CA LEU A 168 -6.30 -7.65 1.16
C LEU A 168 -4.93 -7.11 1.56
N SER A 169 -4.86 -5.82 1.83
CA SER A 169 -3.63 -5.17 2.26
C SER A 169 -3.86 -4.26 3.45
N VAL A 170 -2.92 -4.32 4.39
CA VAL A 170 -2.90 -3.57 5.64
C VAL A 170 -1.65 -2.70 5.63
N PRO A 171 -1.76 -1.45 5.17
CA PRO A 171 -0.69 -0.48 5.30
C PRO A 171 -0.55 -0.01 6.76
N LEU A 172 0.68 0.15 7.20
CA LEU A 172 1.09 0.75 8.46
C LEU A 172 2.28 1.66 8.17
N GLY A 173 2.28 2.88 8.69
CA GLY A 173 3.37 3.79 8.42
C GLY A 173 3.46 4.94 9.39
N LEU A 174 4.55 5.67 9.22
CA LEU A 174 4.84 6.91 9.90
C LEU A 174 5.09 7.98 8.86
N GLY A 175 4.65 9.19 9.16
CA GLY A 175 4.85 10.33 8.28
C GLY A 175 5.19 11.59 9.04
N TRP A 176 5.75 12.53 8.31
CA TRP A 176 5.97 13.89 8.75
C TRP A 176 5.21 14.83 7.83
N ARG A 177 4.43 15.73 8.44
CA ARG A 177 3.58 16.68 7.74
C ARG A 177 3.99 18.09 8.10
N ALA A 178 4.10 18.97 7.12
CA ALA A 178 4.42 20.38 7.30
C ALA A 178 3.46 21.26 6.49
N HIS A 179 2.74 22.14 7.17
CA HIS A 179 1.92 23.18 6.58
C HIS A 179 2.80 24.35 6.18
N LEU A 180 2.99 24.53 4.87
CA LEU A 180 3.80 25.61 4.32
C LEU A 180 3.01 26.91 4.17
N GLY A 181 1.67 26.82 4.22
CA GLY A 181 0.75 27.95 4.18
C GLY A 181 -0.69 27.48 4.35
N PRO A 182 -1.69 28.33 4.04
CA PRO A 182 -3.10 27.98 4.20
C PRO A 182 -3.61 26.95 3.18
N TRP A 183 -2.90 26.76 2.06
CA TRP A 183 -3.34 25.89 0.96
C TRP A 183 -2.36 24.77 0.61
N LEU A 184 -1.11 24.86 1.09
CA LEU A 184 -0.05 23.93 0.71
C LEU A 184 0.51 23.21 1.92
N MET A 185 0.63 21.90 1.77
CA MET A 185 1.18 20.99 2.75
C MET A 185 2.23 20.11 2.05
N ALA A 186 3.36 19.93 2.71
CA ALA A 186 4.34 18.93 2.35
C ALA A 186 4.20 17.73 3.29
N GLN A 187 4.36 16.52 2.74
CA GLN A 187 4.35 15.28 3.49
C GLN A 187 5.49 14.37 3.05
N ALA A 188 6.06 13.65 4.00
CA ALA A 188 7.03 12.58 3.75
C ALA A 188 6.60 11.36 4.56
N GLU A 189 6.58 10.18 3.95
CA GLU A 189 6.04 8.96 4.55
C GLU A 189 6.97 7.77 4.36
N VAL A 190 7.03 6.91 5.37
CA VAL A 190 7.57 5.57 5.27
C VAL A 190 6.44 4.61 5.61
N GLN A 191 6.16 3.70 4.68
CA GLN A 191 5.04 2.76 4.76
C GLN A 191 5.54 1.33 4.65
N TRP A 192 5.04 0.48 5.54
CA TRP A 192 5.09 -0.97 5.44
C TRP A 192 3.69 -1.47 5.10
N THR A 193 3.56 -2.20 3.99
CA THR A 193 2.28 -2.79 3.59
C THR A 193 2.35 -4.29 3.78
N TRP A 194 1.55 -4.83 4.69
CA TRP A 194 1.32 -6.27 4.73
C TRP A 194 0.24 -6.62 3.70
N VAL A 195 0.48 -7.64 2.88
CA VAL A 195 -0.48 -8.12 1.88
C VAL A 195 -0.80 -9.58 2.20
N SER A 196 -2.08 -9.92 2.28
CA SER A 196 -2.55 -11.23 2.73
C SER A 196 -2.46 -12.33 1.66
N SER A 197 -1.58 -12.19 0.66
CA SER A 197 -1.45 -13.13 -0.45
C SER A 197 0.00 -13.54 -0.62
N ASP A 198 0.22 -14.85 -0.64
CA ASP A 198 1.52 -15.50 -0.83
C ASP A 198 1.94 -15.55 -2.32
N TYR A 199 1.12 -14.99 -3.23
CA TYR A 199 1.38 -14.99 -4.68
C TYR A 199 1.86 -13.63 -5.21
N LEU A 200 2.29 -12.72 -4.33
CA LEU A 200 2.76 -11.39 -4.76
C LEU A 200 4.03 -11.46 -5.62
N ASP A 201 4.77 -12.56 -5.53
CA ASP A 201 5.99 -12.90 -6.26
C ASP A 201 5.94 -14.24 -7.00
N ASP A 202 4.76 -14.82 -7.18
CA ASP A 202 4.56 -16.06 -7.96
C ASP A 202 5.34 -17.27 -7.42
N VAL A 203 5.67 -17.29 -6.12
CA VAL A 203 6.29 -18.44 -5.44
C VAL A 203 5.58 -18.66 -4.11
N SER A 204 4.87 -19.78 -3.96
CA SER A 204 4.11 -20.07 -2.73
C SER A 204 4.38 -21.47 -2.15
N GLY A 205 5.05 -22.37 -2.87
CA GLY A 205 5.30 -23.72 -2.36
C GLY A 205 5.99 -24.71 -3.30
N ASN A 206 5.91 -26.00 -2.93
CA ASN A 206 6.60 -27.10 -3.61
C ASN A 206 6.15 -27.21 -5.06
N TYR A 207 7.12 -27.17 -5.97
CA TYR A 207 6.98 -27.55 -7.36
C TYR A 207 6.16 -28.84 -7.49
N ALA A 208 5.22 -28.87 -8.41
CA ALA A 208 4.54 -30.10 -8.79
C ALA A 208 5.60 -31.12 -9.23
N ASP A 209 5.67 -32.25 -8.53
CA ASP A 209 6.55 -33.35 -8.90
C ASP A 209 6.11 -33.87 -10.26
N THR A 210 7.03 -33.87 -11.22
CA THR A 210 6.78 -34.45 -12.54
C THR A 210 7.07 -35.94 -12.47
N GLU A 211 6.06 -36.73 -12.10
CA GLU A 211 5.97 -38.15 -12.50
C GLU A 211 5.13 -38.30 -13.77
#